data_AF-A0A2U1JTW1-F1
#
_entry.id   AF-A0A2U1JTW1-F1
#
_cell.length_a   1.000
_cell.length_b   1.000
_cell.length_c   1.000
_cell.angle_alpha   90.00
_cell.angle_beta   90.00
_cell.angle_gamma   90.00
#
_symmetry.space_group_name_H-M   'P 1'
#
loop_
_entity.id
_entity.type
_entity.pdbx_description
1 polymer ?
#
loop_
_entity_poly.entity_id
_entity_poly.type
_entity_poly.pdbx_seq_one_letter_code
_entity_poly.pdbx_strand_id
1 'polypeptide(L)'
;MERRFHQVMQEKKQLVINLLAFLFVFYFSLPFSLAVFPTFMNKKIFDTGFTWAWLYAFLQIPLTWILGWIYYRKAKRLDQFVEQLKQEAEL
;
A
#
# COMPACT_ATOMS: atom_id res chain seq x y z
N MET A 1 21.17 -14.88 18.47
CA MET A 1 20.10 -15.42 17.62
C MET A 1 18.84 -14.55 17.66
N GLU A 2 18.31 -14.21 18.85
CA GLU A 2 17.06 -13.43 19.00
C GLU A 2 17.13 -11.97 18.48
N ARG A 3 18.28 -11.29 18.60
CA ARG A 3 18.42 -9.88 18.15
C ARG A 3 18.31 -9.72 16.63
N ARG A 4 18.85 -10.67 15.85
CA ARG A 4 18.69 -10.69 14.38
C ARG A 4 17.23 -10.91 14.00
N PHE A 5 16.53 -11.81 14.68
CA PHE A 5 15.10 -12.03 14.50
C PHE A 5 14.27 -10.77 14.77
N HIS A 6 14.58 -10.04 15.84
CA HIS A 6 13.88 -8.81 16.20
C HIS A 6 14.15 -7.66 15.22
N GLN A 7 15.38 -7.50 14.71
CA GLN A 7 15.69 -6.50 13.69
C GLN A 7 14.90 -6.75 12.39
N VAL A 8 14.85 -8.01 11.95
CA VAL A 8 14.08 -8.40 10.75
C VAL A 8 12.58 -8.16 10.97
N MET A 9 12.06 -8.41 12.17
CA MET A 9 10.67 -8.15 12.53
C MET A 9 10.36 -6.63 12.63
N GLN A 10 11.31 -5.80 13.05
CA GLN A 10 11.14 -4.34 13.08
C GLN A 10 11.10 -3.74 11.68
N GLU A 11 11.96 -4.20 10.77
CA GLU A 11 11.87 -3.80 9.35
C GLU A 11 10.52 -4.22 8.74
N LYS A 12 10.00 -5.40 9.11
CA LYS A 12 8.67 -5.89 8.73
C LYS A 12 7.58 -4.88 9.07
N LYS A 13 7.63 -4.32 10.28
CA LYS A 13 6.64 -3.38 10.80
C LYS A 13 6.71 -2.03 10.09
N GLN A 14 7.92 -1.53 9.82
CA GLN A 14 8.11 -0.22 9.18
C GLN A 14 7.60 -0.19 7.74
N LEU A 15 7.72 -1.32 7.02
CA LEU A 15 7.16 -1.46 5.67
C LEU A 15 5.64 -1.53 5.66
N VAL A 16 5.05 -2.32 6.55
CA VAL A 16 3.58 -2.40 6.70
C VAL A 16 3.04 -1.05 7.14
N ILE A 17 3.73 -0.36 8.05
CA ILE A 17 3.39 1.01 8.46
C ILE A 17 3.47 1.97 7.29
N ASN A 18 4.51 1.92 6.43
CA ASN A 18 4.59 2.79 5.26
C ASN A 18 3.47 2.49 4.24
N LEU A 19 3.13 1.22 4.02
CA LEU A 19 1.99 0.84 3.16
C LEU A 19 0.66 1.34 3.74
N LEU A 20 0.44 1.14 5.04
CA LEU A 20 -0.75 1.64 5.74
C LEU A 20 -0.80 3.16 5.69
N ALA A 21 0.31 3.85 5.89
CA ALA A 21 0.38 5.30 5.80
C ALA A 21 0.01 5.78 4.39
N PHE A 22 0.50 5.10 3.34
CA PHE A 22 0.13 5.40 1.97
C PHE A 22 -1.37 5.16 1.71
N LEU A 23 -1.90 4.04 2.20
CA LEU A 23 -3.32 3.71 2.12
C LEU A 23 -4.17 4.76 2.85
N PHE A 24 -3.76 5.18 4.05
CA PHE A 24 -4.42 6.21 4.84
C PHE A 24 -4.42 7.55 4.11
N VAL A 25 -3.26 7.99 3.60
CA VAL A 25 -3.16 9.24 2.82
C VAL A 25 -4.05 9.15 1.59
N PHE A 26 -4.08 8.02 0.88
CA PHE A 26 -4.92 7.88 -0.31
C PHE A 26 -6.42 7.82 0.04
N TYR A 27 -6.76 7.13 1.14
CA TYR A 27 -8.12 7.05 1.65
C TYR A 27 -8.64 8.42 2.08
N PHE A 28 -7.81 9.24 2.75
CA PHE A 28 -8.15 10.62 3.13
C PHE A 28 -8.04 11.61 1.98
N SER A 29 -7.22 11.32 0.95
CA SER A 29 -7.11 12.14 -0.25
C SER A 29 -8.45 12.21 -0.99
N LEU A 30 -9.26 11.15 -1.00
CA LEU A 30 -10.60 11.14 -1.60
C LEU A 30 -11.59 12.13 -0.96
N PRO A 31 -11.90 12.04 0.36
CA PRO A 31 -12.77 13.00 1.05
C PRO A 31 -12.15 14.39 1.09
N PHE A 32 -10.82 14.53 1.17
CA PHE A 32 -10.15 15.82 1.07
C PHE A 32 -10.33 16.46 -0.31
N SER A 33 -10.17 15.69 -1.38
CA SER A 33 -10.40 16.15 -2.76
C SER A 33 -11.86 16.54 -2.99
N LEU A 34 -12.79 15.75 -2.44
CA LEU A 34 -14.23 16.04 -2.45
C LEU A 34 -14.57 17.33 -1.69
N ALA A 35 -13.91 17.56 -0.55
CA ALA A 35 -14.17 18.70 0.33
C ALA A 35 -13.57 20.01 -0.21
N VAL A 36 -12.36 19.96 -0.78
CA VAL A 36 -11.65 21.15 -1.28
C VAL A 36 -12.11 21.54 -2.69
N PHE A 37 -12.45 20.56 -3.54
CA PHE A 37 -12.86 20.79 -4.93
C PHE A 37 -14.21 20.15 -5.29
N PRO A 38 -15.29 20.43 -4.54
CA PRO A 38 -16.61 19.84 -4.79
C PRO A 38 -17.14 20.20 -6.19
N THR A 39 -16.84 21.40 -6.68
CA THR A 39 -17.27 21.90 -8.00
C THR A 39 -16.50 21.27 -9.16
N PHE A 40 -15.25 20.85 -8.93
CA PHE A 40 -14.44 20.14 -9.92
C PHE A 40 -14.77 18.65 -9.91
N MET A 41 -15.04 18.06 -8.74
CA MET A 41 -15.46 16.66 -8.63
C MET A 41 -16.89 16.39 -9.11
N ASN A 42 -17.83 17.31 -8.86
CA ASN A 42 -19.18 17.24 -9.44
C ASN A 42 -19.25 17.80 -10.86
N LYS A 43 -18.17 18.39 -11.38
CA LYS A 43 -18.11 18.75 -12.79
C LYS A 43 -18.08 17.47 -13.61
N LYS A 44 -19.21 17.20 -14.26
CA LYS A 44 -19.31 16.20 -15.34
C LYS A 44 -18.26 16.56 -16.38
N ILE A 45 -17.31 15.64 -16.62
CA ILE A 45 -16.23 15.86 -17.60
C ILE A 45 -16.81 15.83 -19.02
N PHE A 46 -17.84 15.02 -19.22
CA PHE A 46 -18.66 14.93 -20.42
C PHE A 46 -20.11 14.75 -19.98
N ASP A 47 -21.07 15.20 -20.80
CA ASP A 47 -22.53 15.10 -20.60
C ASP A 47 -23.06 13.69 -20.25
N THR A 48 -22.19 12.67 -20.25
CA THR A 48 -22.45 11.25 -20.00
C THR A 48 -22.40 10.81 -18.52
N GLY A 49 -22.31 11.72 -17.54
CA GLY A 49 -22.50 11.38 -16.12
C GLY A 49 -21.29 10.77 -15.39
N PHE A 50 -20.13 10.63 -16.04
CA PHE A 50 -18.87 10.29 -15.36
C PHE A 50 -18.25 11.53 -14.69
N THR A 51 -17.94 11.40 -13.40
CA THR A 51 -17.34 12.45 -12.56
C THR A 51 -15.85 12.20 -12.34
N TRP A 52 -15.11 13.20 -11.87
CA TRP A 52 -13.70 13.01 -11.47
C TRP A 52 -13.55 12.02 -10.30
N ALA A 53 -14.60 11.78 -9.52
CA ALA A 53 -14.62 10.73 -8.50
C ALA A 53 -14.40 9.34 -9.11
N TRP A 54 -14.97 9.09 -10.29
CA TRP A 54 -14.77 7.83 -11.01
C TRP A 54 -13.33 7.64 -11.45
N LEU A 55 -12.64 8.71 -11.89
CA LEU A 55 -11.22 8.63 -12.25
C LEU A 55 -10.36 8.27 -11.03
N TYR A 56 -10.65 8.86 -9.87
CA TYR A 56 -9.98 8.54 -8.60
C TYR A 56 -10.21 7.08 -8.18
N ALA A 57 -11.46 6.61 -8.24
CA ALA A 57 -11.80 5.21 -7.94
C ALA A 57 -11.10 4.24 -8.91
N PHE A 58 -11.02 4.60 -10.19
CA PHE A 58 -10.33 3.80 -11.19
C PHE A 58 -8.81 3.74 -10.95
N LEU A 59 -8.21 4.85 -10.48
CA LEU A 59 -6.80 4.91 -10.10
C LEU A 59 -6.48 4.06 -8.86
N GLN A 60 -7.47 3.80 -8.02
CA GLN A 60 -7.37 3.01 -6.80
C GLN A 60 -7.09 1.52 -7.09
N ILE A 61 -7.52 1.01 -8.25
CA ILE A 61 -7.27 -0.37 -8.68
C ILE A 61 -5.78 -0.66 -8.94
N PRO A 62 -5.09 0.05 -9.85
CA PRO A 62 -3.66 -0.17 -10.06
C PRO A 62 -2.84 0.18 -8.81
N LEU A 63 -3.29 1.16 -8.00
CA LEU A 63 -2.64 1.47 -6.73
C LEU A 63 -2.61 0.26 -5.79
N THR A 64 -3.77 -0.37 -5.55
CA THR A 64 -3.87 -1.54 -4.66
C THR A 64 -3.08 -2.74 -5.20
N TRP A 65 -3.08 -2.93 -6.52
CA TRP A 65 -2.24 -3.95 -7.16
C TRP A 65 -0.75 -3.70 -6.97
N ILE A 66 -0.28 -2.46 -7.13
CA ILE A 66 1.13 -2.09 -6.90
C ILE A 66 1.51 -2.29 -5.44
N LEU A 67 0.66 -1.86 -4.49
CA LEU A 67 0.89 -2.13 -3.06
C LEU A 67 0.98 -3.64 -2.77
N GLY A 68 0.04 -4.42 -3.32
CA GLY A 68 0.03 -5.88 -3.17
C GLY A 68 1.26 -6.55 -3.78
N TRP A 69 1.70 -6.10 -4.95
CA TRP A 69 2.91 -6.60 -5.60
C TRP A 69 4.18 -6.27 -4.81
N ILE A 70 4.30 -5.03 -4.33
CA ILE A 70 5.43 -4.58 -3.49
C ILE A 70 5.46 -5.41 -2.21
N TYR A 71 4.30 -5.64 -1.57
CA TYR A 71 4.19 -6.52 -0.41
C TYR A 71 4.61 -7.95 -0.74
N TYR A 72 4.07 -8.55 -1.80
CA TYR A 72 4.34 -9.93 -2.19
C TYR A 72 5.82 -10.18 -2.48
N ARG A 73 6.47 -9.31 -3.28
CA ARG A 73 7.91 -9.43 -3.57
C ARG A 73 8.76 -9.39 -2.31
N LYS A 74 8.36 -8.59 -1.33
CA LYS A 74 9.14 -8.40 -0.10
C LYS A 74 8.88 -9.51 0.93
N ALA A 75 7.64 -10.00 1.02
CA ALA A 75 7.29 -11.20 1.79
C ALA A 75 8.09 -12.43 1.32
N LYS A 76 8.21 -12.62 0.00
CA LYS A 76 9.02 -13.71 -0.57
C LYS A 76 10.51 -13.62 -0.20
N ARG A 77 11.07 -12.41 -0.14
CA ARG A 77 12.47 -12.20 0.27
C ARG A 77 12.68 -12.49 1.77
N LEU A 78 11.64 -12.31 2.57
CA LEU A 78 11.64 -12.62 4.00
C LEU A 78 11.60 -14.13 4.24
N ASP A 79 10.71 -14.85 3.55
CA ASP A 79 10.63 -16.31 3.65
C ASP A 79 11.99 -16.95 3.34
N GLN A 80 12.67 -16.49 2.29
CA GLN A 80 14.02 -16.94 1.95
C GLN A 80 15.05 -16.69 3.07
N PHE A 81 14.93 -15.57 3.78
CA PHE A 81 15.87 -15.21 4.85
C PHE A 81 15.61 -16.01 6.14
N VAL A 82 14.34 -16.28 6.45
CA VAL A 82 13.95 -17.13 7.59
C VAL A 82 14.39 -18.57 7.35
N GLU A 83 14.27 -19.06 6.12
CA GLU A 83 14.69 -20.41 5.75
C GLU A 83 16.21 -20.59 5.85
N GLN A 84 16.99 -19.58 5.45
CA GLN A 84 18.45 -19.55 5.66
C GLN A 84 18.83 -19.57 7.16
N LEU A 85 18.15 -18.78 7.99
CA LEU A 85 18.40 -18.77 9.44
C LEU A 85 18.03 -20.10 10.11
N LYS A 86 17.01 -20.80 9.60
CA LYS A 86 16.60 -22.11 10.11
C LYS A 86 17.65 -23.17 9.80
N GLN A 87 18.24 -23.13 8.60
CA GLN A 87 19.35 -24.01 8.21
C GLN A 87 20.63 -23.76 9.03
N GLU A 88 20.96 -22.50 9.34
CA GLU A 88 22.12 -22.16 10.20
C GLU A 88 21.93 -22.56 11.67
N ALA A 89 20.69 -22.71 12.15
CA ALA A 89 20.39 -23.11 13.53
C ALA A 89 20.21 -24.63 13.72
N GLU A 90 20.01 -25.37 12.63
CA GLU A 90 19.96 -26.85 12.62
C GLU A 90 21.34 -27.50 12.36
N LEU A 91 22.37 -26.69 12.06
CA LEU A 91 23.80 -27.06 12.01
C LEU A 91 24.52 -26.74 13.33
#